data_AF-A0A8H6XZC4-F1
#
_entry.id   AF-A0A8H6XZC4-F1
#
_cell.length_a   1.000
_cell.length_b   1.000
_cell.length_c   1.000
_cell.angle_alpha   90.00
_cell.angle_beta   90.00
_cell.angle_gamma   90.00
#
_symmetry.space_group_name_H-M   'P 1'
#
loop_
_entity.id
_entity.type
_entity.pdbx_description
1 polymer ?
#
loop_
_entity_poly.entity_id
_entity_poly.type
_entity_poly.pdbx_seq_one_letter_code
_entity_poly.pdbx_strand_id
1 'polypeptide(L)'
;MLSKLRGRMAPAKSASKAPRYVSPGHIDFEAAGLHEYIGCYAVVLDSLFSEPELSSVLAEAEASGPWEVAQVNSGTHAFTDTTYRNGERLIYDSFSLSEKIFEKNSAPPGGY
;
A
#
# COMPACT_ATOMS: atom_id res chain seq x y z
N MET A 1 -0.02 -22.65 41.13
CA MET A 1 1.15 -22.07 40.44
C MET A 1 1.14 -22.54 38.99
N LEU A 2 0.64 -21.73 38.06
CA LEU A 2 0.65 -22.04 36.62
C LEU A 2 1.01 -20.74 35.87
N SER A 3 2.30 -20.44 35.74
CA SER A 3 2.81 -19.37 34.88
C SER A 3 3.20 -19.96 33.52
N LYS A 4 2.38 -19.60 32.53
CA LYS A 4 2.36 -20.03 31.14
C LYS A 4 3.66 -19.72 30.40
N LEU A 5 4.04 -20.66 29.53
CA LEU A 5 4.94 -20.50 28.39
C LEU A 5 4.68 -19.16 27.67
N ARG A 6 5.70 -18.30 27.58
CA ARG A 6 5.81 -17.32 26.49
C ARG A 6 6.87 -17.81 25.52
N GLY A 7 6.43 -18.52 24.49
CA GLY A 7 7.25 -18.73 23.31
C GLY A 7 7.52 -17.39 22.64
N ARG A 8 8.80 -17.05 22.46
CA ARG A 8 9.21 -15.97 21.57
C ARG A 8 8.89 -16.44 20.15
N MET A 9 7.81 -15.96 19.56
CA MET A 9 7.62 -16.05 18.11
C MET A 9 8.59 -15.06 17.47
N ALA A 10 9.62 -15.58 16.80
CA ALA A 10 10.44 -14.80 15.89
C ALA A 10 9.56 -14.30 14.73
N PRO A 11 9.81 -13.10 14.17
CA PRO A 11 9.11 -12.68 12.97
C PRO A 11 9.42 -13.66 11.84
N ALA A 12 8.37 -14.26 11.28
CA ALA A 12 8.50 -15.10 10.09
C ALA A 12 9.05 -14.24 8.96
N LYS A 13 10.29 -14.54 8.54
CA LYS A 13 10.92 -13.92 7.38
C LYS A 13 10.16 -14.39 6.14
N SER A 14 9.16 -13.63 5.72
CA SER A 14 8.41 -13.86 4.49
C SER A 14 9.41 -13.95 3.34
N ALA A 15 9.45 -15.09 2.66
CA ALA A 15 10.29 -15.27 1.49
C ALA A 15 9.77 -14.35 0.38
N SER A 16 10.55 -13.31 0.08
CA SER A 16 10.26 -12.36 -1.00
C SER A 16 10.18 -13.12 -2.33
N LYS A 17 8.97 -13.29 -2.83
CA LYS A 17 8.73 -13.69 -4.22
C LYS A 17 9.07 -12.46 -5.07
N ALA A 18 10.04 -12.58 -5.98
CA ALA A 18 10.42 -11.48 -6.86
C ALA A 18 9.16 -10.88 -7.51
N PRO A 19 9.03 -9.54 -7.53
CA PRO A 19 7.85 -8.89 -8.08
C PRO A 19 7.69 -9.28 -9.55
N ARG A 20 6.48 -9.69 -9.92
CA ARG A 20 6.13 -9.98 -11.31
C ARG A 20 5.79 -8.66 -11.98
N TYR A 21 6.71 -8.13 -12.77
CA TYR A 21 6.48 -6.89 -13.51
C TYR A 21 5.42 -7.10 -14.59
N VAL A 22 4.47 -6.17 -14.66
CA VAL A 22 3.46 -6.09 -15.72
C VAL A 22 3.93 -5.01 -16.68
N SER A 23 3.85 -5.26 -17.99
CA SER A 23 4.24 -4.27 -18.99
C SER A 23 3.36 -3.01 -18.86
N PRO A 24 3.95 -1.81 -19.03
CA PRO A 24 3.17 -0.58 -19.04
C PRO A 24 2.15 -0.58 -20.18
N GLY A 25 1.03 0.10 -19.98
CA GLY A 25 -0.04 0.22 -20.98
C GLY A 25 -1.42 -0.13 -20.47
N HIS A 26 -2.40 -0.11 -21.38
CA HIS A 26 -3.79 -0.43 -21.07
C HIS A 26 -3.96 -1.92 -20.78
N ILE A 27 -4.73 -2.23 -19.73
CA ILE A 27 -5.10 -3.60 -19.42
C ILE A 27 -6.27 -4.02 -20.30
N ASP A 28 -6.04 -5.04 -21.11
CA ASP A 28 -7.11 -5.75 -21.81
C ASP A 28 -7.70 -6.83 -20.88
N PHE A 29 -8.81 -6.47 -20.23
CA PHE A 29 -9.51 -7.39 -19.31
C PHE A 29 -10.16 -8.57 -20.03
N GLU A 30 -10.56 -8.40 -21.30
CA GLU A 30 -11.15 -9.49 -22.08
C GLU A 30 -10.08 -10.53 -22.43
N ALA A 31 -8.92 -10.09 -22.91
CA ALA A 31 -7.78 -10.97 -23.16
C ALA A 31 -7.24 -11.61 -21.87
N ALA A 32 -7.37 -10.94 -20.72
CA ALA A 32 -6.99 -11.47 -19.42
C ALA A 32 -8.00 -12.49 -18.84
N GLY A 33 -9.18 -12.65 -19.46
CA GLY A 33 -10.26 -13.53 -18.97
C GLY A 33 -10.94 -13.01 -17.71
N LEU A 34 -10.84 -11.70 -17.43
CA LEU A 34 -11.43 -11.05 -16.25
C LEU A 34 -12.72 -10.34 -16.65
N HIS A 35 -13.74 -11.13 -16.92
CA HIS A 35 -15.00 -10.66 -17.49
C HIS A 35 -15.78 -9.69 -16.57
N GLU A 36 -15.54 -9.74 -15.26
CA GLU A 36 -16.13 -8.82 -14.28
C GLU A 36 -15.68 -7.35 -14.47
N TYR A 37 -14.59 -7.12 -15.20
CA TYR A 37 -14.06 -5.79 -15.50
C TYR A 37 -14.31 -5.35 -16.95
N ILE A 38 -15.20 -6.02 -17.68
CA ILE A 38 -15.62 -5.58 -19.01
C ILE A 38 -16.26 -4.18 -18.90
N GLY A 39 -15.77 -3.24 -19.70
CA GLY A 39 -16.17 -1.83 -19.66
C GLY A 39 -15.46 -0.99 -18.60
N CYS A 40 -14.59 -1.59 -17.78
CA CYS A 40 -13.68 -0.86 -16.90
C CYS A 40 -12.41 -0.42 -17.64
N TYR A 41 -11.73 0.59 -17.09
CA TYR A 41 -10.48 1.12 -17.62
C TYR A 41 -9.36 0.95 -16.57
N ALA A 42 -8.22 0.41 -16.99
CA ALA A 42 -7.02 0.35 -16.16
C ALA A 42 -5.76 0.48 -17.01
N VAL A 43 -4.74 1.12 -16.43
CA VAL A 43 -3.43 1.32 -17.05
C VAL A 43 -2.35 0.97 -16.03
N VAL A 44 -1.30 0.30 -16.50
CA VAL A 44 -0.05 0.12 -15.76
C VAL A 44 0.87 1.28 -16.09
N LEU A 45 1.19 2.07 -15.06
CA LEU A 45 2.23 3.10 -15.11
C LEU A 45 3.52 2.50 -14.59
N ASP A 46 4.55 2.49 -15.43
CA ASP A 46 5.89 2.09 -15.03
C ASP A 46 6.73 3.32 -14.67
N SER A 47 7.70 3.14 -13.77
CA SER A 47 8.69 4.16 -13.40
C SER A 47 8.07 5.47 -12.88
N LEU A 48 6.90 5.40 -12.25
CA LEU A 48 6.24 6.56 -11.64
C LEU A 48 7.10 7.18 -10.53
N PHE A 49 7.82 6.33 -9.79
CA PHE A 49 8.80 6.73 -8.80
C PHE A 49 10.09 5.93 -9.00
N SER A 50 11.21 6.59 -8.77
CA SER A 50 12.50 5.93 -8.61
C SER A 50 12.63 5.27 -7.23
N GLU A 51 13.53 4.30 -7.09
CA GLU A 51 13.79 3.61 -5.83
C GLU A 51 14.21 4.57 -4.68
N PRO A 52 15.04 5.60 -4.90
CA PRO A 52 15.36 6.58 -3.86
C PRO A 52 14.15 7.40 -3.43
N GLU A 53 13.26 7.78 -4.36
CA GLU A 53 12.04 8.52 -4.03
C GLU A 53 11.12 7.68 -3.15
N LEU A 54 10.86 6.42 -3.54
CA LEU A 54 10.06 5.49 -2.75
C LEU A 54 10.66 5.28 -1.35
N SER A 55 11.98 5.13 -1.27
CA SER A 55 12.67 4.96 0.00
C SER A 55 12.49 6.18 0.91
N SER A 56 12.54 7.39 0.35
CA SER A 56 12.30 8.63 1.09
C SER A 56 10.86 8.73 1.58
N VAL A 57 9.88 8.37 0.75
CA VAL A 57 8.45 8.37 1.14
C VAL A 57 8.18 7.38 2.26
N LEU A 58 8.74 6.17 2.17
CA LEU A 58 8.61 5.15 3.21
C LEU A 58 9.27 5.61 4.52
N ALA A 59 10.47 6.17 4.46
CA ALA A 59 11.17 6.65 5.64
C ALA A 59 10.42 7.80 6.33
N GLU A 60 9.84 8.74 5.57
CA GLU A 60 9.02 9.82 6.11
C GLU A 60 7.77 9.28 6.82
N ALA A 61 7.06 8.33 6.18
CA ALA A 61 5.92 7.68 6.80
C ALA A 61 6.35 6.95 8.08
N GLU A 62 7.30 6.02 8.02
CA GLU A 62 7.75 5.23 9.17
C GLU A 62 8.18 6.11 10.36
N ALA A 63 8.80 7.26 10.11
CA ALA A 63 9.22 8.21 11.14
C ALA A 63 8.09 9.08 11.72
N SER A 64 6.91 9.13 11.10
CA SER A 64 5.83 10.06 11.46
C SER A 64 5.13 9.76 12.79
N GLY A 65 5.35 8.59 13.40
CA GLY A 65 4.91 8.37 14.77
C GLY A 65 4.96 6.92 15.22
N PRO A 66 4.59 6.66 16.48
CA PRO A 66 4.23 5.30 16.87
C PRO A 66 2.97 4.90 16.11
N TRP A 67 3.09 3.86 15.28
CA TRP A 67 1.99 3.32 14.51
C TRP A 67 1.17 2.34 15.34
N GLU A 68 -0.13 2.58 15.46
CA GLU A 68 -1.08 1.68 16.10
C GLU A 68 -1.85 0.86 15.07
N VAL A 69 -2.26 -0.35 15.47
CA VAL A 69 -3.09 -1.21 14.60
C VAL A 69 -4.41 -0.51 14.33
N ALA A 70 -4.73 -0.33 13.05
CA ALA A 70 -5.97 0.30 12.63
C ALA A 70 -7.19 -0.47 13.16
N GLN A 71 -7.99 0.20 13.99
CA GLN A 71 -9.22 -0.37 14.53
C GLN A 71 -10.38 -0.25 13.53
N VAL A 72 -11.39 -1.10 13.71
CA VAL A 72 -12.69 -1.05 13.04
C VAL A 72 -13.62 -0.19 13.88
N ASN A 73 -14.25 0.81 13.28
CA ASN A 73 -15.24 1.66 13.93
C ASN A 73 -16.66 1.11 13.65
N SER A 74 -17.41 0.75 14.69
CA SER A 74 -18.79 0.26 14.59
C SER A 74 -19.86 1.33 14.86
N GLY A 75 -19.46 2.60 14.86
CA GLY A 75 -20.28 3.77 15.19
C GLY A 75 -20.32 4.08 16.69
N THR A 76 -20.41 3.07 17.56
CA THR A 76 -20.45 3.27 19.03
C THR A 76 -19.14 2.96 19.75
N HIS A 77 -18.30 2.11 19.16
CA HIS A 77 -16.97 1.80 19.71
C HIS A 77 -16.00 1.36 18.60
N ALA A 78 -14.71 1.38 18.94
CA ALA A 78 -13.65 0.88 18.07
C ALA A 78 -13.08 -0.43 18.64
N PHE A 79 -12.82 -1.40 17.78
CA PHE A 79 -12.22 -2.68 18.17
C PHE A 79 -11.23 -3.17 17.12
N THR A 80 -10.32 -4.06 17.53
CA THR A 80 -9.33 -4.66 16.62
C THR A 80 -9.88 -5.96 16.06
N ASP A 81 -9.99 -6.05 14.74
CA ASP A 81 -10.34 -7.28 14.03
C ASP A 81 -9.38 -7.49 12.86
N THR A 82 -8.41 -8.37 13.06
CA THR A 82 -7.36 -8.68 12.08
C THR A 82 -7.85 -9.55 10.93
N THR A 83 -9.07 -10.08 11.00
CA THR A 83 -9.69 -10.81 9.87
C THR A 83 -10.25 -9.87 8.80
N TYR A 84 -10.56 -8.62 9.19
CA TYR A 84 -11.02 -7.57 8.30
C TYR A 84 -9.96 -6.48 8.05
N ARG A 85 -9.24 -6.05 9.09
CA ARG A 85 -8.10 -5.10 9.02
C ARG A 85 -6.86 -5.66 9.70
N ASN A 86 -5.95 -6.19 8.90
CA ASN A 86 -4.73 -6.85 9.38
C ASN A 86 -3.62 -5.89 9.88
N GLY A 87 -3.79 -4.57 9.75
CA GLY A 87 -2.81 -3.59 10.24
C GLY A 87 -1.49 -3.58 9.48
N GLU A 88 -1.40 -4.23 8.32
CA GLU A 88 -0.18 -4.28 7.50
C GLU A 88 0.08 -2.99 6.69
N ARG A 89 -0.83 -2.02 6.78
CA ARG A 89 -0.78 -0.78 5.99
C ARG A 89 -0.71 0.41 6.93
N LEU A 90 0.22 1.31 6.64
CA LEU A 90 0.27 2.64 7.24
C LEU A 90 -0.66 3.56 6.44
N ILE A 91 -1.62 4.20 7.13
CA ILE A 91 -2.38 5.31 6.56
C ILE A 91 -1.71 6.59 7.04
N TYR A 92 -0.91 7.19 6.17
CA TYR A 92 -0.20 8.41 6.46
C TYR A 92 -0.88 9.61 5.80
N ASP A 93 -1.56 10.42 6.62
CA ASP A 93 -2.29 11.61 6.15
C ASP A 93 -1.38 12.85 6.21
N SER A 94 -0.55 13.01 5.18
CA SER A 94 0.36 14.15 5.03
C SER A 94 -0.02 14.96 3.79
N PHE A 95 -0.45 16.19 4.02
CA PHE A 95 -0.82 17.12 2.94
C PHE A 95 0.39 17.42 2.03
N SER A 96 1.54 17.72 2.63
CA SER A 96 2.76 18.08 1.88
C SER A 96 3.28 16.94 1.03
N LEU A 97 3.24 15.70 1.54
CA LEU A 97 3.62 14.52 0.78
C LEU A 97 2.62 14.24 -0.35
N SER A 98 1.33 14.36 -0.07
CA SER A 98 0.27 14.19 -1.06
C SER A 98 0.39 15.20 -2.20
N GLU A 99 0.69 16.46 -1.88
CA GLU A 99 0.91 17.52 -2.86
C GLU A 99 2.11 17.20 -3.76
N LYS A 100 3.26 16.82 -3.20
CA LYS A 100 4.44 16.40 -3.98
C LYS A 100 4.14 15.25 -4.94
N ILE A 101 3.42 14.23 -4.47
CA ILE A 101 2.99 13.09 -5.29
C ILE A 101 2.07 13.56 -6.41
N PHE A 102 1.13 14.44 -6.10
CA PHE A 102 0.15 14.94 -7.06
C PHE A 102 0.80 15.82 -8.13
N GLU A 103 1.66 16.77 -7.75
CA GLU A 103 2.39 17.64 -8.68
C GLU A 103 3.22 16.83 -9.68
N LYS A 104 3.94 15.81 -9.20
CA LYS A 104 4.73 14.91 -10.05
C LYS A 104 3.87 14.20 -11.10
N ASN A 105 2.66 13.78 -10.72
CA ASN A 105 1.78 12.96 -11.55
C ASN A 105 0.78 13.78 -12.39
N SER A 106 0.64 15.08 -12.12
CA SER A 106 -0.30 15.98 -12.81
C SER A 106 0.37 16.83 -13.90
N ALA A 107 1.69 16.82 -13.99
CA ALA A 107 2.40 17.50 -15.06
C ALA A 107 2.08 16.83 -16.41
N PRO A 108 1.59 17.58 -17.43
CA PRO A 108 1.40 17.01 -18.76
C PRO A 108 2.75 16.55 -19.34
N PRO A 109 2.79 15.43 -20.09
CA PRO A 109 4.00 15.02 -20.79
C PRO A 109 4.29 16.04 -21.90
N GLY A 110 5.25 16.92 -21.66
CA GLY A 110 5.61 18.02 -22.57
C GLY A 110 4.93 19.33 -22.15
N GLY A 111 5.70 20.21 -21.50
CA GLY A 111 5.28 21.58 -21.22
C GLY A 111 4.89 22.33 -22.50
N TYR A 112 3.95 23.26 -22.36
CA TYR A 112 3.53 24.20 -23.41
C TYR A 112 4.68 25.06 -23.91
#